data_AF-A0A4V1ZKJ4-F1
#
_entry.id   AF-A0A4V1ZKJ4-F1
#
_cell.length_a   1.000
_cell.length_b   1.000
_cell.length_c   1.000
_cell.angle_alpha   90.00
_cell.angle_beta   90.00
_cell.angle_gamma   90.00
#
_symmetry.space_group_name_H-M   'P 1'
#
loop_
_entity.id
_entity.type
_entity.pdbx_description
1 polymer ?
#
loop_
_entity_poly.entity_id
_entity_poly.type
_entity_poly.pdbx_seq_one_letter_code
_entity_poly.pdbx_strand_id
1 'polypeptide(L)'
;MSEREAEALAARLTRIWMPDGSYGEGATWILQDGHFQYNAQITEGLEMQFGSRGANRDGSFHLQRTRDGQITGHLYCLESEGELNSCLPQMGGREEDFAQFAHFYSPIMRGYCWLSGCAIEASEAEQEMWTGWQREREEAGQGEPTNTVDFEIQRVAAAFGVKSFTTHRTVTSVHYEGWLGDTLVTWRLGDPNARVTNICVGTRSYCGVFRKRDRWEWESGQEGHEQMARGLYCLGFEDEDVLAQLNRPLSMHEKIELRLSMPREFWPKKWCDEEAASS
;
A
#
# COMPACT_ATOMS: atom_id res chain seq x y z
N MET A 1 15.42 28.35 -3.12
CA MET A 1 15.05 27.13 -3.85
C MET A 1 14.45 27.54 -5.19
N SER A 2 14.88 26.92 -6.28
CA SER A 2 14.27 27.05 -7.60
C SER A 2 13.03 26.16 -7.71
N GLU A 3 12.15 26.45 -8.67
CA GLU A 3 10.94 25.65 -8.93
C GLU A 3 11.27 24.18 -9.23
N ARG A 4 12.31 23.93 -10.04
CA ARG A 4 12.80 22.56 -10.32
C ARG A 4 13.28 21.82 -9.07
N GLU A 5 13.94 22.53 -8.14
CA GLU A 5 14.35 21.93 -6.86
C GLU A 5 13.13 21.61 -5.98
N ALA A 6 12.10 22.48 -6.00
CA ALA A 6 10.85 22.27 -5.28
C ALA A 6 10.07 21.06 -5.84
N GLU A 7 9.96 20.94 -7.16
CA GLU A 7 9.34 19.78 -7.82
C GLU A 7 10.06 18.48 -7.47
N ALA A 8 11.40 18.47 -7.55
CA ALA A 8 12.20 17.29 -7.21
C ALA A 8 12.04 16.91 -5.73
N LEU A 9 11.98 17.91 -4.84
CA LEU A 9 11.75 17.68 -3.42
C LEU A 9 10.33 17.16 -3.16
N ALA A 10 9.30 17.74 -3.77
CA ALA A 10 7.93 17.27 -3.68
C ALA A 10 7.80 15.82 -4.16
N ALA A 11 8.36 15.48 -5.33
CA ALA A 11 8.36 14.12 -5.84
C ALA A 11 9.06 13.13 -4.89
N ARG A 12 10.18 13.54 -4.29
CA ARG A 12 10.87 12.74 -3.27
C ARG A 12 10.00 12.53 -2.03
N LEU A 13 9.39 13.59 -1.51
CA LEU A 13 8.51 13.52 -0.33
C LEU A 13 7.29 12.64 -0.60
N THR A 14 6.63 12.80 -1.75
CA THR A 14 5.52 11.94 -2.18
C THR A 14 5.92 10.48 -2.23
N ARG A 15 7.10 10.16 -2.77
CA ARG A 15 7.61 8.78 -2.82
C ARG A 15 7.89 8.20 -1.43
N ILE A 16 8.44 8.98 -0.51
CA ILE A 16 8.80 8.51 0.84
C ILE A 16 7.55 8.32 1.70
N TRP A 17 6.65 9.30 1.67
CA TRP A 17 5.51 9.42 2.58
C TRP A 17 4.24 8.77 2.05
N MET A 18 4.14 8.52 0.74
CA MET A 18 3.05 7.78 0.10
C MET A 18 1.66 8.30 0.51
N PRO A 19 1.32 9.56 0.17
CA PRO A 19 0.01 10.11 0.48
C PRO A 19 -1.12 9.26 -0.11
N ASP A 20 -2.21 9.11 0.64
CA ASP A 20 -3.42 8.45 0.18
C ASP A 20 -4.15 9.35 -0.84
N GLY A 21 -4.24 8.88 -2.09
CA GLY A 21 -4.93 9.58 -3.17
C GLY A 21 -6.46 9.58 -3.05
N SER A 22 -7.05 8.87 -2.07
CA SER A 22 -8.49 8.70 -1.96
C SER A 22 -9.23 9.81 -1.20
N TYR A 23 -8.52 10.74 -0.54
CA TYR A 23 -9.10 11.79 0.32
C TYR A 23 -8.90 13.23 -0.19
N GLY A 24 -8.94 13.48 -1.51
CA GLY A 24 -8.88 14.82 -2.11
C GLY A 24 -7.76 14.99 -3.15
N GLU A 25 -7.27 16.22 -3.33
CA GLU A 25 -6.14 16.56 -4.22
C GLU A 25 -4.79 16.05 -3.66
N GLY A 26 -4.65 14.73 -3.47
CA GLY A 26 -3.38 14.05 -3.16
C GLY A 26 -2.41 14.82 -2.25
N ALA A 27 -1.13 14.86 -2.63
CA ALA A 27 -0.17 15.79 -2.04
C ALA A 27 -0.13 17.11 -2.81
N THR A 28 -0.08 18.21 -2.08
CA THR A 28 0.06 19.55 -2.64
C THR A 28 1.37 20.18 -2.18
N TRP A 29 1.92 21.06 -3.00
CA TRP A 29 3.05 21.88 -2.61
C TRP A 29 2.97 23.27 -3.19
N ILE A 30 3.57 24.23 -2.50
CA ILE A 30 3.67 25.62 -2.91
C ILE A 30 5.11 26.10 -2.73
N LEU A 31 5.56 26.94 -3.66
CA LEU A 31 6.82 27.67 -3.57
C LEU A 31 6.51 29.17 -3.66
N GLN A 32 6.63 29.89 -2.54
CA GLN A 32 6.36 31.31 -2.47
C GLN A 32 7.50 32.04 -1.76
N ASP A 33 8.07 33.07 -2.40
CA ASP A 33 9.14 33.89 -1.82
C ASP A 33 10.34 33.09 -1.27
N GLY A 34 10.65 31.96 -1.94
CA GLY A 34 11.72 31.05 -1.51
C GLY A 34 11.37 30.16 -0.32
N HIS A 35 10.11 30.15 0.11
CA HIS A 35 9.54 29.21 1.07
C HIS A 35 8.84 28.08 0.34
N PHE A 36 9.28 26.85 0.59
CA PHE A 36 8.62 25.64 0.09
C PHE A 36 7.76 25.05 1.20
N GLN A 37 6.53 24.71 0.87
CA GLN A 37 5.63 23.96 1.75
C GLN A 37 5.03 22.79 0.98
N TYR A 38 4.98 21.63 1.61
CA TYR A 38 4.39 20.40 1.13
C TYR A 38 3.38 19.90 2.16
N ASN A 39 2.17 19.55 1.72
CA ASN A 39 1.12 18.99 2.56
C ASN A 39 0.60 17.70 1.92
N ALA A 40 0.40 16.67 2.73
CA ALA A 40 0.01 15.35 2.27
C ALA A 40 -0.91 14.66 3.28
N GLN A 41 -2.05 14.16 2.82
CA GLN A 41 -2.85 13.21 3.59
C GLN A 41 -2.22 11.83 3.50
N ILE A 42 -1.82 11.23 4.62
CA ILE A 42 -1.19 9.89 4.65
C ILE A 42 -2.26 8.79 4.72
N THR A 43 -3.27 9.00 5.56
CA THR A 43 -4.50 8.19 5.68
C THR A 43 -5.58 9.04 6.33
N GLU A 44 -6.81 8.56 6.44
CA GLU A 44 -7.90 9.29 7.07
C GLU A 44 -7.52 9.82 8.46
N GLY A 45 -7.56 11.15 8.62
CA GLY A 45 -7.22 11.81 9.88
C GLY A 45 -5.73 11.82 10.22
N LEU A 46 -4.82 11.45 9.31
CA LEU A 46 -3.37 11.58 9.48
C LEU A 46 -2.74 12.38 8.35
N GLU A 47 -2.14 13.52 8.69
CA GLU A 47 -1.57 14.48 7.74
C GLU A 47 -0.08 14.68 8.01
N MET A 48 0.70 14.74 6.94
CA MET A 48 2.10 15.15 6.95
C MET A 48 2.24 16.53 6.33
N GLN A 49 3.05 17.37 6.96
CA GLN A 49 3.46 18.66 6.41
C GLN A 49 4.98 18.77 6.46
N PHE A 50 5.56 19.36 5.42
CA PHE A 50 6.96 19.75 5.39
C PHE A 50 7.08 21.21 4.95
N GLY A 51 7.81 22.02 5.71
CA GLY A 51 8.11 23.40 5.34
C GLY A 51 9.60 23.65 5.36
N SER A 52 10.15 24.40 4.40
CA SER A 52 11.53 24.88 4.46
C SER A 52 11.61 26.38 4.19
N ARG A 53 12.46 27.07 4.94
CA ARG A 53 12.66 28.53 4.81
C ARG A 53 14.00 28.86 4.16
N GLY A 54 13.95 29.56 3.03
CA GLY A 54 15.11 30.25 2.45
C GLY A 54 16.20 29.34 1.88
N ALA A 55 17.39 29.89 1.65
CA ALA A 55 18.52 29.18 1.05
C ALA A 55 19.20 28.17 1.99
N ASN A 56 19.01 28.33 3.31
CA ASN A 56 19.68 27.52 4.33
C ASN A 56 19.02 26.15 4.56
N ARG A 57 17.87 25.88 3.92
CA ARG A 57 17.17 24.58 3.99
C ARG A 57 16.89 24.11 5.42
N ASP A 58 16.62 25.01 6.36
CA ASP A 58 16.09 24.58 7.67
C ASP A 58 14.63 24.14 7.46
N GLY A 59 14.46 22.84 7.23
CA GLY A 59 13.17 22.19 7.07
C GLY A 59 12.55 21.83 8.42
N SER A 60 11.22 21.75 8.45
CA SER A 60 10.47 21.15 9.55
C SER A 60 9.49 20.13 9.01
N PHE A 61 9.52 18.93 9.58
CA PHE A 61 8.54 17.88 9.35
C PHE A 61 7.50 17.93 10.47
N HIS A 62 6.23 17.78 10.10
CA HIS A 62 5.12 17.70 11.04
C HIS A 62 4.23 16.51 10.65
N LEU A 63 3.86 15.71 11.63
CA LEU A 63 2.87 14.63 11.48
C LEU A 63 1.74 14.87 12.48
N GLN A 64 0.54 15.11 11.96
CA GLN A 64 -0.63 15.51 12.73
C GLN A 64 -1.74 14.48 12.59
N ARG A 65 -2.35 14.09 13.71
CA ARG A 65 -3.56 13.26 13.71
C ARG A 65 -4.78 14.08 14.12
N THR A 66 -5.82 14.04 13.29
CA THR A 66 -7.11 14.67 13.50
C THR A 66 -8.19 13.60 13.67
N ARG A 67 -9.05 13.75 14.68
CA ARG A 67 -10.23 12.91 14.91
C ARG A 67 -11.41 13.79 15.25
N ASP A 68 -12.55 13.59 14.58
CA ASP A 68 -13.77 14.40 14.78
C ASP A 68 -13.52 15.92 14.65
N GLY A 69 -12.60 16.30 13.74
CA GLY A 69 -12.21 17.70 13.52
C GLY A 69 -11.27 18.29 14.58
N GLN A 70 -10.80 17.50 15.54
CA GLN A 70 -9.85 17.94 16.58
C GLN A 70 -8.49 17.27 16.43
N ILE A 71 -7.42 18.04 16.65
CA ILE A 71 -6.05 17.51 16.65
C ILE A 71 -5.86 16.69 17.93
N THR A 72 -5.54 15.41 17.77
CA THR A 72 -5.32 14.44 18.86
C THR A 72 -3.88 13.97 18.96
N GLY A 73 -3.00 14.42 18.07
CA GLY A 73 -1.60 14.06 18.05
C GLY A 73 -0.78 14.96 17.14
N HIS A 74 0.41 15.35 17.59
CA HIS A 74 1.35 16.12 16.79
C HIS A 74 2.80 15.74 17.14
N LEU A 75 3.51 15.24 16.13
CA LEU A 75 4.95 15.02 16.14
C LEU A 75 5.60 16.03 15.20
N TYR A 76 6.76 16.55 15.56
CA TYR A 76 7.53 17.42 14.67
C TYR A 76 9.03 17.19 14.81
N CYS A 77 9.76 17.41 13.72
CA CYS A 77 11.21 17.32 13.69
C CYS A 77 11.75 18.54 12.95
N LEU A 78 12.64 19.28 13.60
CA LEU A 78 13.36 20.39 12.99
C LEU A 78 14.68 19.83 12.43
N GLU A 79 14.95 20.05 11.15
CA GLU A 79 16.16 19.52 10.50
C GLU A 79 17.44 20.02 11.16
N SER A 80 17.41 21.24 11.72
CA SER A 80 18.53 21.85 12.44
C SER A 80 18.82 21.22 13.81
N GLU A 81 17.81 20.60 14.43
CA GLU A 81 17.93 20.02 15.78
C GLU A 81 18.19 18.51 15.72
N GLY A 82 17.74 17.83 14.67
CA GLY A 82 17.95 16.38 14.53
C GLY A 82 17.24 15.55 15.61
N GLU A 83 16.27 16.14 16.30
CA GLU A 83 15.48 15.51 17.36
C GLU A 83 14.00 15.45 16.97
N LEU A 84 13.35 14.34 17.34
CA LEU A 84 11.90 14.22 17.21
C LEU A 84 11.25 14.77 18.47
N ASN A 85 10.50 15.84 18.31
CA ASN A 85 9.72 16.44 19.36
C ASN A 85 8.25 16.04 19.24
N SER A 86 7.57 16.01 20.38
CA SER A 86 6.14 15.77 20.45
C SER A 86 5.51 16.88 21.28
N CYS A 87 4.35 17.39 20.86
CA CYS A 87 3.62 18.36 21.65
C CYS A 87 2.17 17.92 21.83
N LEU A 88 1.70 17.98 23.07
CA LEU A 88 0.28 17.81 23.35
C LEU A 88 -0.48 18.96 22.66
N PRO A 89 -1.49 18.67 21.83
CA PRO A 89 -2.32 19.73 21.28
C PRO A 89 -2.96 20.49 22.43
N GLN A 90 -2.87 21.82 22.41
CA GLN A 90 -3.37 22.70 23.47
C GLN A 90 -4.89 22.62 23.69
N MET A 91 -5.63 21.85 22.88
CA MET A 91 -7.09 21.78 22.92
C MET A 91 -7.60 20.33 22.95
N GLY A 92 -7.86 19.82 24.15
CA GLY A 92 -8.89 18.79 24.38
C GLY A 92 -8.54 17.32 24.14
N GLY A 93 -7.33 16.99 23.68
CA GLY A 93 -6.89 15.59 23.53
C GLY A 93 -6.67 14.90 24.88
N ARG A 94 -7.06 13.62 25.00
CA ARG A 94 -6.69 12.80 26.17
C ARG A 94 -5.21 12.45 26.09
N GLU A 95 -4.49 12.59 27.20
CA GLU A 95 -3.05 12.30 27.29
C GLU A 95 -2.71 10.86 26.87
N GLU A 96 -3.59 9.90 27.18
CA GLU A 96 -3.45 8.49 26.77
C GLU A 96 -3.51 8.29 25.24
N ASP A 97 -4.40 9.01 24.55
CA ASP A 97 -4.53 8.93 23.09
C ASP A 97 -3.29 9.51 22.40
N PHE A 98 -2.68 10.53 23.01
CA PHE A 98 -1.44 11.12 22.55
C PHE A 98 -0.23 10.20 22.80
N ALA A 99 -0.12 9.60 23.98
CA ALA A 99 0.96 8.67 24.30
C ALA A 99 0.97 7.48 23.33
N GLN A 100 -0.21 6.92 23.01
CA GLN A 100 -0.34 5.87 22.01
C GLN A 100 0.05 6.34 20.60
N PHE A 101 -0.35 7.56 20.22
CA PHE A 101 0.04 8.16 18.95
C PHE A 101 1.56 8.32 18.83
N ALA A 102 2.19 8.94 19.82
CA ALA A 102 3.63 9.16 19.84
C ALA A 102 4.36 7.82 19.85
N HIS A 103 3.93 6.84 20.64
CA HIS A 103 4.54 5.51 20.67
C HIS A 103 4.50 4.82 19.31
N PHE A 104 3.36 4.88 18.61
CA PHE A 104 3.19 4.20 17.32
C PHE A 104 3.91 4.92 16.17
N TYR A 105 3.78 6.26 16.09
CA TYR A 105 4.24 7.01 14.92
C TYR A 105 5.66 7.58 15.05
N SER A 106 6.26 7.64 16.25
CA SER A 106 7.62 8.18 16.39
C SER A 106 8.67 7.40 15.60
N PRO A 107 8.72 6.05 15.63
CA PRO A 107 9.71 5.31 14.85
C PRO A 107 9.51 5.49 13.33
N ILE A 108 8.26 5.55 12.89
CA ILE A 108 7.91 5.76 11.47
C ILE A 108 8.35 7.15 11.02
N MET A 109 8.02 8.19 11.80
CA MET A 109 8.38 9.56 11.49
C MET A 109 9.90 9.75 11.48
N ARG A 110 10.63 9.17 12.43
CA ARG A 110 12.10 9.22 12.46
C ARG A 110 12.70 8.63 11.19
N GLY A 111 12.27 7.44 10.80
CA GLY A 111 12.74 6.80 9.58
C GLY A 111 12.42 7.62 8.32
N TYR A 112 11.23 8.20 8.22
CA TYR A 112 10.86 9.01 7.05
C TYR A 112 11.56 10.37 7.00
N CYS A 113 11.84 11.00 8.15
CA CYS A 113 12.68 12.19 8.22
C CYS A 113 14.11 11.86 7.74
N TRP A 114 14.69 10.77 8.24
CA TRP A 114 16.02 10.31 7.82
C TRP A 114 16.09 10.03 6.32
N LEU A 115 15.13 9.28 5.77
CA LEU A 115 15.02 9.02 4.33
C LEU A 115 14.82 10.31 3.50
N SER A 116 14.23 11.34 4.11
CA SER A 116 14.06 12.67 3.50
C SER A 116 15.32 13.53 3.57
N GLY A 117 16.38 13.06 4.26
CA GLY A 117 17.68 13.72 4.37
C GLY A 117 17.86 14.53 5.65
N CYS A 118 16.93 14.44 6.61
CA CYS A 118 17.09 15.05 7.91
C CYS A 118 18.20 14.35 8.70
N ALA A 119 19.07 15.12 9.35
CA ALA A 119 20.16 14.63 10.19
C ALA A 119 19.65 14.18 11.58
N ILE A 120 18.58 13.40 11.61
CA ILE A 120 17.98 12.91 12.84
C ILE A 120 18.87 11.85 13.48
N GLU A 121 19.12 11.95 14.79
CA GLU A 121 19.91 10.94 15.49
C GLU A 121 19.18 9.60 15.45
N ALA A 122 19.91 8.53 15.11
CA ALA A 122 19.37 7.19 14.99
C ALA A 122 20.34 6.17 15.60
N SER A 123 19.81 5.26 16.42
CA SER A 123 20.59 4.14 16.94
C SER A 123 21.07 3.23 15.79
N GLU A 124 22.13 2.44 16.02
CA GLU A 124 22.61 1.48 15.01
C GLU A 124 21.52 0.52 14.55
N ALA A 125 20.65 0.07 15.47
CA ALA A 125 19.52 -0.81 15.16
C ALA A 125 18.46 -0.11 14.28
N GLU A 126 18.18 1.18 14.53
CA GLU A 126 17.29 1.98 13.67
C GLU A 126 17.90 2.19 12.29
N GLN A 127 19.19 2.52 12.21
CA GLN A 127 19.89 2.71 10.94
C GLN A 127 19.91 1.43 10.11
N GLU A 128 20.18 0.28 10.72
CA GLU A 128 20.16 -1.04 10.07
C GLU A 128 18.75 -1.39 9.58
N MET A 129 17.73 -1.15 10.40
CA MET A 129 16.33 -1.33 10.00
C MET A 129 15.95 -0.42 8.83
N TRP A 130 16.37 0.85 8.84
CA TRP A 130 16.03 1.82 7.80
C TRP A 130 16.81 1.61 6.50
N THR A 131 18.09 1.23 6.56
CA THR A 131 18.83 0.79 5.38
C THR A 131 18.30 -0.53 4.85
N GLY A 132 17.82 -1.43 5.72
CA GLY A 132 17.05 -2.61 5.34
C GLY A 132 15.81 -2.22 4.54
N TRP A 133 14.97 -1.33 5.08
CA TRP A 133 13.78 -0.81 4.38
C TRP A 133 14.12 -0.09 3.08
N GLN A 134 15.18 0.71 3.05
CA GLN A 134 15.60 1.42 1.86
C GLN A 134 16.14 0.45 0.80
N ARG A 135 16.91 -0.56 1.21
CA ARG A 135 17.41 -1.62 0.33
C ARG A 135 16.27 -2.47 -0.20
N GLU A 136 15.36 -2.93 0.66
CA GLU A 136 14.13 -3.60 0.24
C GLU A 136 13.29 -2.73 -0.70
N ARG A 137 13.29 -1.40 -0.52
CA ARG A 137 12.58 -0.44 -1.40
C ARG A 137 13.29 -0.13 -2.72
N GLU A 138 14.61 -0.09 -2.73
CA GLU A 138 15.44 0.13 -3.92
C GLU A 138 15.53 -1.16 -4.75
N GLU A 139 15.61 -2.31 -4.07
CA GLU A 139 15.39 -3.63 -4.62
C GLU A 139 13.94 -3.76 -5.09
N ALA A 140 12.93 -3.24 -4.38
CA ALA A 140 11.53 -3.08 -4.88
C ALA A 140 11.42 -2.18 -6.11
N GLY A 141 12.31 -1.18 -6.23
CA GLY A 141 12.49 -0.35 -7.42
C GLY A 141 13.10 -1.10 -8.62
N GLN A 142 13.61 -2.32 -8.41
CA GLN A 142 14.06 -3.25 -9.45
C GLN A 142 13.49 -4.68 -9.29
N GLY A 143 12.50 -4.91 -8.40
CA GLY A 143 12.17 -6.24 -7.89
C GLY A 143 11.14 -6.25 -6.75
N GLU A 144 9.89 -6.50 -7.11
CA GLU A 144 8.64 -6.56 -6.31
C GLU A 144 8.02 -5.20 -5.93
N PRO A 145 6.90 -4.81 -6.56
CA PRO A 145 6.13 -3.65 -6.11
C PRO A 145 5.71 -3.87 -4.66
N THR A 146 6.00 -2.89 -3.80
CA THR A 146 5.40 -2.81 -2.47
C THR A 146 3.92 -3.08 -2.62
N ASN A 147 3.41 -4.04 -1.85
CA ASN A 147 2.05 -4.56 -1.88
C ASN A 147 1.05 -3.48 -1.45
N THR A 148 0.95 -2.42 -2.24
CA THR A 148 -0.02 -1.35 -2.04
C THR A 148 -1.40 -1.93 -2.30
N VAL A 149 -2.39 -1.38 -1.60
CA VAL A 149 -3.79 -1.72 -1.83
C VAL A 149 -4.13 -1.64 -3.31
N ASP A 150 -3.70 -0.57 -3.99
CA ASP A 150 -3.93 -0.37 -5.42
C ASP A 150 -3.26 -1.45 -6.28
N PHE A 151 -2.02 -1.82 -5.99
CA PHE A 151 -1.34 -2.89 -6.71
C PHE A 151 -2.08 -4.23 -6.58
N GLU A 152 -2.48 -4.62 -5.36
CA GLU A 152 -3.19 -5.87 -5.14
C GLU A 152 -4.57 -5.89 -5.79
N ILE A 153 -5.29 -4.76 -5.78
CA ILE A 153 -6.56 -4.63 -6.50
C ILE A 153 -6.35 -4.88 -8.00
N GLN A 154 -5.36 -4.22 -8.61
CA GLN A 154 -5.07 -4.36 -10.04
C GLN A 154 -4.58 -5.76 -10.38
N ARG A 155 -3.75 -6.36 -9.51
CA ARG A 155 -3.25 -7.73 -9.68
C ARG A 155 -4.38 -8.75 -9.70
N VAL A 156 -5.33 -8.65 -8.75
CA VAL A 156 -6.52 -9.52 -8.72
C VAL A 156 -7.41 -9.28 -9.95
N ALA A 157 -7.68 -8.02 -10.30
CA ALA A 157 -8.48 -7.72 -11.47
C ALA A 157 -7.86 -8.31 -12.76
N ALA A 158 -6.57 -8.11 -12.97
CA ALA A 158 -5.85 -8.63 -14.12
C ALA A 158 -5.79 -10.17 -14.14
N ALA A 159 -5.59 -10.83 -12.99
CA ALA A 159 -5.56 -12.28 -12.89
C ALA A 159 -6.89 -12.93 -13.33
N PHE A 160 -8.00 -12.26 -13.08
CA PHE A 160 -9.34 -12.69 -13.51
C PHE A 160 -9.78 -12.09 -14.85
N GLY A 161 -8.94 -11.31 -15.53
CA GLY A 161 -9.29 -10.66 -16.80
C GLY A 161 -10.39 -9.58 -16.67
N VAL A 162 -10.61 -9.05 -15.47
CA VAL A 162 -11.57 -7.99 -15.16
C VAL A 162 -10.99 -6.66 -15.63
N LYS A 163 -11.64 -6.01 -16.60
CA LYS A 163 -11.14 -4.75 -17.19
C LYS A 163 -11.48 -3.50 -16.38
N SER A 164 -12.57 -3.56 -15.61
CA SER A 164 -13.07 -2.47 -14.79
C SER A 164 -13.80 -3.06 -13.60
N PHE A 165 -13.66 -2.42 -12.44
CA PHE A 165 -14.29 -2.86 -11.20
C PHE A 165 -14.82 -1.65 -10.42
N THR A 166 -15.73 -1.92 -9.50
CA THR A 166 -16.30 -0.95 -8.57
C THR A 166 -15.81 -1.26 -7.17
N THR A 167 -15.53 -0.21 -6.40
CA THR A 167 -15.13 -0.31 -5.00
C THR A 167 -16.33 -0.04 -4.10
N HIS A 168 -16.58 -0.95 -3.17
CA HIS A 168 -17.66 -0.86 -2.20
C HIS A 168 -17.09 -0.81 -0.79
N ARG A 169 -17.30 0.32 -0.11
CA ARG A 169 -16.87 0.51 1.28
C ARG A 169 -18.03 0.21 2.22
N THR A 170 -17.81 -0.70 3.17
CA THR A 170 -18.70 -0.97 4.29
C THR A 170 -18.04 -0.51 5.59
N VAL A 171 -18.79 -0.45 6.69
CA VAL A 171 -18.25 -0.05 8.01
C VAL A 171 -17.08 -0.94 8.46
N THR A 172 -17.02 -2.19 8.00
CA THR A 172 -16.05 -3.19 8.49
C THR A 172 -15.14 -3.76 7.41
N SER A 173 -15.32 -3.40 6.14
CA SER A 173 -14.52 -3.95 5.04
C SER A 173 -14.64 -3.14 3.75
N VAL A 174 -13.60 -3.20 2.92
CA VAL A 174 -13.65 -2.77 1.53
C VAL A 174 -13.70 -4.01 0.65
N HIS A 175 -14.67 -4.06 -0.26
CA HIS A 175 -14.76 -5.10 -1.26
C HIS A 175 -14.81 -4.51 -2.66
N TYR A 176 -14.34 -5.29 -3.61
CA TYR A 176 -14.24 -4.91 -5.01
C TYR A 176 -15.06 -5.90 -5.82
N GLU A 177 -15.69 -5.42 -6.87
CA GLU A 177 -16.42 -6.29 -7.80
C GLU A 177 -16.19 -5.85 -9.24
N GLY A 178 -16.07 -6.81 -10.14
CA GLY A 178 -15.99 -6.54 -11.56
C GLY A 178 -16.52 -7.70 -12.39
N TRP A 179 -16.90 -7.39 -13.62
CA TRP A 179 -17.54 -8.33 -14.51
C TRP A 179 -16.56 -8.88 -15.54
N LEU A 180 -16.59 -10.21 -15.71
CA LEU A 180 -15.93 -10.93 -16.78
C LEU A 180 -17.02 -11.59 -17.64
N GLY A 181 -17.44 -10.92 -18.71
CA GLY A 181 -18.59 -11.36 -19.49
C GLY A 181 -19.88 -11.29 -18.66
N ASP A 182 -20.51 -12.44 -18.42
CA ASP A 182 -21.70 -12.61 -17.57
C ASP A 182 -21.38 -13.08 -16.14
N THR A 183 -20.09 -13.25 -15.83
CA THR A 183 -19.63 -13.78 -14.56
C THR A 183 -19.13 -12.63 -13.67
N LEU A 184 -19.67 -12.54 -12.46
CA LEU A 184 -19.23 -11.58 -11.45
C LEU A 184 -18.02 -12.13 -10.69
N VAL A 185 -16.98 -11.31 -10.56
CA VAL A 185 -15.82 -11.59 -9.71
C VAL A 185 -15.82 -10.57 -8.58
N THR A 186 -15.76 -11.04 -7.34
CA THR A 186 -15.66 -10.18 -6.16
C THR A 186 -14.45 -10.57 -5.32
N TRP A 187 -13.80 -9.59 -4.69
CA TRP A 187 -12.69 -9.87 -3.78
C TRP A 187 -12.62 -8.85 -2.65
N ARG A 188 -11.95 -9.22 -1.55
CA ARG A 188 -11.62 -8.29 -0.47
C ARG A 188 -10.15 -8.37 -0.12
N LEU A 189 -9.64 -7.25 0.34
CA LEU A 189 -8.33 -7.14 0.95
C LEU A 189 -8.50 -6.99 2.45
N GLY A 190 -7.67 -7.69 3.22
CA GLY A 190 -7.59 -7.58 4.67
C GLY A 190 -6.68 -6.43 5.08
N ASP A 191 -7.13 -5.68 6.09
CA ASP A 191 -6.37 -4.66 6.79
C ASP A 191 -5.35 -5.31 7.75
N PRO A 192 -4.10 -4.80 7.91
CA PRO A 192 -3.50 -3.63 7.24
C PRO A 192 -2.67 -3.96 5.99
N ASN A 193 -2.44 -5.24 5.70
CA ASN A 193 -1.38 -5.65 4.78
C ASN A 193 -1.83 -5.76 3.31
N ALA A 194 -2.99 -5.21 2.94
CA ALA A 194 -3.58 -5.30 1.61
C ALA A 194 -3.71 -6.75 1.07
N ARG A 195 -3.69 -7.76 1.95
CA ARG A 195 -3.67 -9.17 1.52
C ARG A 195 -5.07 -9.58 1.12
N VAL A 196 -5.19 -10.25 -0.03
CA VAL A 196 -6.47 -10.86 -0.42
C VAL A 196 -6.95 -11.80 0.69
N THR A 197 -8.19 -11.59 1.16
CA THR A 197 -8.83 -12.41 2.20
C THR A 197 -9.96 -13.26 1.65
N ASN A 198 -10.63 -12.82 0.59
CA ASN A 198 -11.53 -13.67 -0.15
C ASN A 198 -11.59 -13.28 -1.62
N ILE A 199 -11.87 -14.28 -2.45
CA ILE A 199 -12.23 -14.11 -3.86
C ILE A 199 -13.44 -15.02 -4.11
N CYS A 200 -14.48 -14.47 -4.71
CA CYS A 200 -15.67 -15.21 -5.12
C CYS A 200 -15.97 -14.97 -6.60
N VAL A 201 -16.45 -16.01 -7.28
CA VAL A 201 -16.79 -15.98 -8.70
C VAL A 201 -18.16 -16.60 -8.92
N GLY A 202 -19.07 -15.85 -9.54
CA GLY A 202 -20.45 -16.27 -9.86
C GLY A 202 -21.49 -15.24 -9.45
N THR A 203 -22.70 -15.36 -9.97
CA THR A 203 -23.78 -14.38 -9.71
C THR A 203 -24.86 -14.92 -8.78
N ARG A 204 -25.25 -16.19 -8.95
CA ARG A 204 -26.33 -16.85 -8.19
C ARG A 204 -25.83 -18.00 -7.33
N SER A 205 -24.85 -18.73 -7.82
CA SER A 205 -24.16 -19.80 -7.09
C SER A 205 -22.67 -19.60 -7.26
N TYR A 206 -22.11 -18.74 -6.41
CA TYR A 206 -20.69 -18.44 -6.47
C TYR A 206 -19.86 -19.58 -5.90
N CYS A 207 -18.67 -19.75 -6.46
CA CYS A 207 -17.59 -20.48 -5.81
C CYS A 207 -16.58 -19.48 -5.23
N GLY A 208 -15.86 -19.84 -4.18
CA GLY A 208 -15.01 -18.88 -3.49
C GLY A 208 -13.86 -19.50 -2.70
N VAL A 209 -12.78 -18.73 -2.58
CA VAL A 209 -11.69 -19.01 -1.63
C VAL A 209 -11.68 -17.98 -0.54
N PHE A 210 -11.55 -18.42 0.71
CA PHE A 210 -11.60 -17.58 1.90
C PHE A 210 -10.41 -17.88 2.80
N ARG A 211 -9.71 -16.84 3.22
CA ARG A 211 -8.64 -16.96 4.19
C ARG A 211 -9.25 -16.97 5.59
N LYS A 212 -9.18 -18.11 6.29
CA LYS A 212 -9.54 -18.21 7.71
C LYS A 212 -8.28 -18.49 8.53
N ARG A 213 -7.91 -17.51 9.36
CA ARG A 213 -6.64 -17.52 10.11
C ARG A 213 -5.48 -17.67 9.12
N ASP A 214 -4.81 -18.81 9.13
CA ASP A 214 -3.60 -19.08 8.35
C ASP A 214 -3.81 -20.07 7.20
N ARG A 215 -5.07 -20.44 6.88
CA ARG A 215 -5.39 -21.36 5.80
C ARG A 215 -6.43 -20.80 4.85
N TRP A 216 -6.39 -21.28 3.62
CA TRP A 216 -7.45 -21.05 2.65
C TRP A 216 -8.53 -22.12 2.79
N GLU A 217 -9.78 -21.70 2.70
CA GLU A 217 -10.95 -22.57 2.69
C GLU A 217 -11.70 -22.37 1.39
N TRP A 218 -12.13 -23.48 0.79
CA TRP A 218 -12.94 -23.50 -0.43
C TRP A 218 -14.43 -23.52 -0.08
N GLU A 219 -15.21 -22.69 -0.78
CA GLU A 219 -16.66 -22.75 -0.82
C GLU A 219 -17.10 -23.14 -2.23
N SER A 220 -17.75 -24.29 -2.34
CA SER A 220 -18.18 -24.85 -3.62
C SER A 220 -19.44 -24.17 -4.13
N GLY A 221 -19.39 -23.70 -5.37
CA GLY A 221 -20.53 -23.19 -6.13
C GLY A 221 -20.87 -24.09 -7.29
N GLN A 222 -21.94 -23.75 -8.03
CA GLN A 222 -22.24 -24.40 -9.32
C GLN A 222 -21.62 -23.65 -10.50
N GLU A 223 -21.23 -22.39 -10.32
CA GLU A 223 -20.72 -21.52 -11.38
C GLU A 223 -19.25 -21.11 -11.10
N GLY A 224 -18.56 -20.69 -12.15
CA GLY A 224 -17.29 -19.98 -12.01
C GLY A 224 -16.03 -20.83 -11.76
N HIS A 225 -16.12 -22.16 -11.70
CA HIS A 225 -14.96 -23.03 -11.44
C HIS A 225 -13.81 -22.82 -12.43
N GLU A 226 -14.12 -22.62 -13.71
CA GLU A 226 -13.13 -22.33 -14.74
C GLU A 226 -12.42 -21.01 -14.48
N GLN A 227 -13.19 -19.95 -14.30
CA GLN A 227 -12.69 -18.60 -14.07
C GLN A 227 -11.88 -18.56 -12.77
N MET A 228 -12.32 -19.27 -11.74
CA MET A 228 -11.60 -19.43 -10.47
C MET A 228 -10.27 -20.15 -10.66
N ALA A 229 -10.23 -21.29 -11.35
CA ALA A 229 -8.98 -22.01 -11.61
C ALA A 229 -7.97 -21.16 -12.37
N ARG A 230 -8.43 -20.44 -13.41
CA ARG A 230 -7.59 -19.54 -14.21
C ARG A 230 -7.06 -18.38 -13.36
N GLY A 231 -7.92 -17.73 -12.59
CA GLY A 231 -7.56 -16.59 -11.75
C GLY A 231 -6.59 -16.97 -10.63
N LEU A 232 -6.84 -18.08 -9.92
CA LEU A 232 -5.95 -18.56 -8.86
C LEU A 232 -4.58 -18.97 -9.41
N TYR A 233 -4.52 -19.61 -10.58
CA TYR A 233 -3.25 -19.89 -11.23
C TYR A 233 -2.46 -18.60 -11.54
N CYS A 234 -3.12 -17.57 -12.06
CA CYS A 234 -2.49 -16.28 -12.34
C CYS A 234 -2.04 -15.53 -11.07
N LEU A 235 -2.71 -15.77 -9.94
CA LEU A 235 -2.29 -15.21 -8.65
C LEU A 235 -1.14 -15.99 -7.99
N GLY A 236 -0.68 -17.09 -8.60
CA GLY A 236 0.37 -17.94 -8.06
C GLY A 236 -0.10 -18.76 -6.85
N PHE A 237 -1.38 -19.13 -6.82
CA PHE A 237 -1.93 -19.93 -5.73
C PHE A 237 -1.40 -21.37 -5.81
N GLU A 238 -0.81 -21.86 -4.72
CA GLU A 238 -0.15 -23.18 -4.66
C GLU A 238 -0.83 -24.16 -3.70
N ASP A 239 -1.97 -23.78 -3.11
CA ASP A 239 -2.70 -24.63 -2.19
C ASP A 239 -3.39 -25.78 -2.95
N GLU A 240 -2.71 -26.93 -3.01
CA GLU A 240 -3.16 -28.12 -3.74
C GLU A 240 -4.52 -28.64 -3.23
N ASP A 241 -4.83 -28.46 -1.94
CA ASP A 241 -6.13 -28.89 -1.38
C ASP A 241 -7.28 -28.05 -1.95
N VAL A 242 -7.06 -26.74 -2.12
CA VAL A 242 -8.03 -25.85 -2.78
C VAL A 242 -8.10 -26.16 -4.27
N LEU A 243 -6.96 -26.33 -4.94
CA LEU A 243 -6.92 -26.58 -6.38
C LEU A 243 -7.58 -27.91 -6.76
N ALA A 244 -7.43 -28.95 -5.93
CA ALA A 244 -8.09 -30.25 -6.12
C ALA A 244 -9.62 -30.15 -6.10
N GLN A 245 -10.18 -29.16 -5.39
CA GLN A 245 -11.63 -28.98 -5.27
C GLN A 245 -12.26 -28.26 -6.47
N LEU A 246 -11.48 -27.60 -7.32
CA LEU A 246 -11.97 -26.85 -8.48
C LEU A 246 -12.53 -27.74 -9.60
N ASN A 247 -12.32 -29.06 -9.52
CA ASN A 247 -12.79 -30.07 -10.49
C ASN A 247 -12.47 -29.75 -11.97
N ARG A 248 -11.51 -28.85 -12.21
CA ARG A 248 -11.08 -28.43 -13.55
C ARG A 248 -9.59 -28.08 -13.54
N PRO A 249 -8.70 -29.09 -13.61
CA PRO A 249 -7.27 -28.83 -13.71
C PRO A 249 -6.98 -28.10 -15.04
N LEU A 250 -6.13 -27.07 -14.98
CA LEU A 250 -5.64 -26.39 -16.17
C LEU A 250 -4.64 -27.27 -16.91
N SER A 251 -4.85 -27.46 -18.21
CA SER A 251 -3.88 -28.09 -19.09
C SER A 251 -2.59 -27.27 -19.17
N MET A 252 -1.50 -27.91 -19.58
CA MET A 252 -0.22 -27.22 -19.77
C MET A 252 -0.33 -26.08 -20.79
N HIS A 253 -1.14 -26.26 -21.83
CA HIS A 253 -1.36 -25.24 -22.85
C HIS A 253 -2.07 -24.01 -22.26
N GLU A 254 -3.17 -24.21 -21.51
CA GLU A 254 -3.88 -23.12 -20.84
C GLU A 254 -2.98 -22.36 -19.85
N LYS A 255 -2.12 -23.07 -19.11
CA LYS A 255 -1.16 -22.46 -18.19
C LYS A 255 -0.19 -21.52 -18.91
N ILE A 256 0.35 -21.95 -20.06
CA ILE A 256 1.23 -21.11 -20.89
C ILE A 256 0.48 -19.89 -21.41
N GLU A 257 -0.71 -20.07 -21.97
CA GLU A 257 -1.52 -18.97 -22.50
C GLU A 257 -1.85 -17.93 -21.41
N LEU A 258 -2.23 -18.40 -20.22
CA LEU A 258 -2.51 -17.53 -19.08
C LEU A 258 -1.29 -16.69 -18.69
N ARG A 259 -0.12 -17.34 -18.57
CA ARG A 259 1.13 -16.65 -18.25
C ARG A 259 1.48 -15.57 -19.29
N LEU A 260 1.29 -15.87 -20.57
CA LEU A 260 1.55 -14.91 -21.65
C LEU A 260 0.51 -13.77 -21.72
N SER A 261 -0.72 -14.02 -21.25
CA SER A 261 -1.79 -13.01 -21.23
C SER A 261 -1.69 -12.04 -20.05
N MET A 262 -0.98 -12.43 -18.99
CA MET A 262 -0.86 -11.63 -17.77
C MET A 262 0.25 -10.57 -17.92
N PRO A 263 -0.01 -9.29 -17.61
CA PRO A 263 1.04 -8.28 -17.60
C PRO A 263 2.17 -8.67 -16.65
N ARG A 264 3.42 -8.46 -17.09
CA ARG A 264 4.63 -8.97 -16.42
C ARG A 264 4.82 -8.38 -15.02
N GLU A 265 4.37 -7.15 -14.82
CA GLU A 265 4.36 -6.45 -13.53
C GLU A 265 3.49 -7.14 -12.46
N PHE A 266 2.57 -8.02 -12.87
CA PHE A 266 1.68 -8.76 -11.97
C PHE A 266 2.00 -10.25 -11.88
N TRP A 267 3.09 -10.70 -12.50
CA TRP A 267 3.49 -12.10 -12.43
C TRP A 267 3.79 -12.52 -11.00
N PRO A 268 3.33 -13.71 -10.56
CA PRO A 268 3.80 -14.32 -9.34
C PRO A 268 5.32 -14.50 -9.38
N LYS A 269 5.97 -14.29 -8.22
CA LYS A 269 7.44 -14.40 -8.06
C LYS A 269 8.01 -15.67 -8.69
N LYS A 270 7.34 -16.81 -8.46
CA LYS A 270 7.71 -18.11 -9.03
C LYS A 270 7.89 -18.08 -10.56
N TRP A 271 7.01 -17.38 -11.28
CA TRP A 271 7.14 -17.28 -12.74
C TRP A 271 8.37 -16.45 -13.14
N CYS A 272 8.63 -15.35 -12.43
CA CYS A 272 9.83 -14.55 -12.63
C CYS A 272 11.10 -15.39 -12.38
N ASP A 273 11.13 -16.16 -11.29
CA ASP A 273 12.26 -17.01 -10.91
C ASP A 273 12.52 -18.12 -11.94
N GLU A 274 11.46 -18.79 -12.42
CA GLU A 274 11.55 -19.82 -13.47
C GLU A 274 12.09 -19.27 -14.79
N GLU A 275 11.71 -18.04 -15.17
CA GLU A 275 12.20 -17.39 -16.38
C GLU A 275 13.68 -17.01 -16.25
N ALA A 276 14.07 -16.47 -15.09
CA ALA A 276 15.45 -16.13 -14.79
C ALA A 276 16.35 -17.37 -14.77
N ALA A 277 15.86 -18.50 -14.28
CA ALA A 277 16.59 -19.78 -14.29
C ALA A 277 16.70 -20.41 -15.69
N SER A 278 15.87 -19.99 -16.65
CA SER A 278 15.86 -20.49 -18.03
C SER A 278 16.69 -19.64 -19.00
N SER A 279 17.25 -18.52 -18.53
CA SER A 279 18.06 -17.56 -19.30
C SER A 279 19.55 -17.77 -19.09
#